data_AF-A0A954M396-F1
#
_entry.id   AF-A0A954M396-F1
#
_cell.length_a   1.000
_cell.length_b   1.000
_cell.length_c   1.000
_cell.angle_alpha   90.00
_cell.angle_beta   90.00
_cell.angle_gamma   90.00
#
_symmetry.space_group_name_H-M   'P 1'
#
loop_
_entity.id
_entity.type
_entity.pdbx_description
1 polymer ?
#
loop_
_entity_poly.entity_id
_entity_poly.type
_entity_poly.pdbx_seq_one_letter_code
_entity_poly.pdbx_strand_id
1 'polypeptide(L)'
;MDEKSRQATRLWTLAQPVVSAFVTSVVRDFKDRDDVLQEIAVAAIESFDAYDPKRPFVPWVMGVARNQIGLYLRHRRRDRLVF
;
A
#
# COMPACT_ATOMS: atom_id res chain seq x y z
N MET A 1 -5.38 -7.93 20.81
CA MET A 1 -4.71 -7.89 19.49
C MET A 1 -4.02 -9.21 19.25
N ASP A 2 -4.33 -9.88 18.14
CA ASP A 2 -3.67 -11.11 17.71
C ASP A 2 -2.15 -10.89 17.50
N GLU A 3 -1.34 -11.94 17.64
CA GLU A 3 0.12 -11.89 17.44
C GLU A 3 0.46 -11.50 16.01
N LYS A 4 -0.31 -12.04 15.05
CA LYS A 4 -0.13 -11.78 13.63
C LYS A 4 -0.36 -10.31 13.28
N SER A 5 -1.42 -9.70 13.82
CA SER A 5 -1.68 -8.27 13.66
C SER A 5 -0.51 -7.43 14.19
N ARG A 6 0.06 -7.79 15.34
CA ARG A 6 1.24 -7.08 15.90
C ARG A 6 2.47 -7.23 15.02
N GLN A 7 2.71 -8.40 14.44
CA GLN A 7 3.80 -8.60 13.49
C GLN A 7 3.60 -7.79 12.20
N ALA A 8 2.39 -7.81 11.65
CA ALA A 8 2.03 -7.03 10.46
C ALA A 8 2.25 -5.54 10.69
N THR A 9 1.79 -5.00 11.82
CA THR A 9 2.01 -3.60 12.19
C THR A 9 3.50 -3.26 12.27
N ARG A 10 4.33 -4.09 12.92
CA ARG A 10 5.78 -3.84 13.02
C ARG A 10 6.45 -3.80 11.65
N LEU A 11 6.16 -4.77 10.79
CA LEU A 11 6.73 -4.86 9.45
C LEU A 11 6.25 -3.69 8.57
N TRP A 12 4.98 -3.32 8.68
CA TRP A 12 4.43 -2.14 8.02
C TRP A 12 5.15 -0.86 8.44
N THR A 13 5.29 -0.60 9.75
CA THR A 13 5.96 0.61 10.25
C THR A 13 7.38 0.74 9.72
N LEU A 14 8.12 -0.36 9.60
CA LEU A 14 9.47 -0.37 9.02
C LEU A 14 9.48 -0.12 7.50
N ALA A 15 8.45 -0.59 6.78
CA ALA A 15 8.35 -0.44 5.33
C ALA A 15 7.66 0.85 4.89
N GLN A 16 6.92 1.53 5.78
CA GLN A 16 6.13 2.71 5.44
C GLN A 16 6.95 3.80 4.72
N PRO A 17 8.22 4.12 5.10
CA PRO A 17 8.99 5.15 4.39
C PRO A 17 9.27 4.80 2.93
N VAL A 18 9.60 3.55 2.62
CA VAL A 18 9.88 3.13 1.23
C VAL A 18 8.60 3.07 0.40
N VAL A 19 7.49 2.65 1.01
CA VAL A 19 6.17 2.66 0.35
C VAL A 19 5.72 4.11 0.09
N SER A 20 5.89 5.01 1.05
CA SER A 20 5.55 6.44 0.91
C SER A 20 6.39 7.13 -0.18
N ALA A 21 7.69 6.82 -0.27
CA ALA A 21 8.55 7.31 -1.34
C ALA A 21 8.07 6.83 -2.73
N PHE A 22 7.68 5.55 -2.82
CA PHE A 22 7.10 5.00 -4.04
C PHE A 22 5.78 5.68 -4.42
N VAL A 23 4.84 5.81 -3.48
CA VAL A 23 3.57 6.54 -3.71
C VAL A 23 3.85 7.97 -4.18
N THR A 24 4.76 8.68 -3.52
CA THR A 24 5.13 10.06 -3.89
C THR A 24 5.72 10.16 -5.30
N SER A 25 6.46 9.14 -5.76
CA SER A 25 7.00 9.11 -7.12
C SER A 25 5.95 8.91 -8.21
N VAL A 26 4.78 8.37 -7.89
CA VAL A 26 3.72 8.05 -8.86
C VAL A 26 2.52 8.99 -8.74
N VAL A 27 2.10 9.31 -7.51
CA VAL A 27 0.91 10.10 -7.21
C VAL A 27 1.29 11.57 -7.06
N ARG A 28 0.94 12.38 -8.07
CA ARG A 28 1.31 13.81 -8.09
C ARG A 28 0.54 14.64 -7.07
N ASP A 29 -0.74 14.36 -6.88
CA ASP A 29 -1.61 15.12 -5.97
C ASP A 29 -1.25 14.79 -4.53
N PHE A 30 -0.98 15.81 -3.71
CA PHE A 30 -0.57 15.61 -2.33
C PHE A 30 -1.69 15.00 -1.49
N LYS A 31 -2.96 15.38 -1.74
CA LYS A 31 -4.10 14.86 -0.97
C LYS A 31 -4.28 13.37 -1.21
N ASP A 32 -4.17 12.95 -2.47
CA ASP A 32 -4.33 11.55 -2.86
C ASP A 32 -3.18 10.67 -2.33
N ARG A 33 -2.01 11.22 -1.98
CA ARG A 33 -0.86 10.41 -1.51
C ARG A 33 -1.16 9.73 -0.18
N ASP A 34 -1.72 10.48 0.76
CA ASP A 34 -2.01 9.97 2.10
C ASP A 34 -3.12 8.92 2.05
N ASP A 35 -4.16 9.18 1.25
CA ASP A 35 -5.26 8.24 1.01
C ASP A 35 -4.75 6.94 0.38
N VAL A 36 -3.94 7.04 -0.68
CA VAL A 36 -3.36 5.86 -1.34
C VAL A 36 -2.41 5.11 -0.41
N LEU A 37 -1.60 5.81 0.39
CA LEU A 37 -0.72 5.15 1.36
C LEU A 37 -1.53 4.39 2.42
N GLN A 38 -2.66 4.96 2.87
CA GLN A 38 -3.56 4.31 3.81
C GLN A 38 -4.23 3.07 3.20
N GLU A 39 -4.73 3.14 1.96
CA GLU A 39 -5.29 2.00 1.24
C GLU A 39 -4.26 0.86 1.09
N ILE A 40 -3.00 1.20 0.84
CA ILE A 40 -1.91 0.22 0.80
C ILE A 40 -1.69 -0.42 2.17
N ALA A 41 -1.72 0.38 3.25
CA ALA A 41 -1.59 -0.14 4.61
C ALA A 41 -2.69 -1.15 4.94
N VAL A 42 -3.94 -0.79 4.65
CA VAL A 42 -5.11 -1.67 4.86
C VAL A 42 -4.97 -2.96 4.06
N ALA A 43 -4.69 -2.84 2.77
CA ALA A 43 -4.52 -4.02 1.89
C ALA A 43 -3.37 -4.93 2.34
N ALA A 44 -2.26 -4.35 2.84
CA ALA A 44 -1.13 -5.11 3.34
C ALA A 44 -1.46 -5.86 4.64
N ILE A 45 -2.25 -5.26 5.53
CA ILE A 45 -2.69 -5.89 6.78
C ILE A 45 -3.71 -7.00 6.49
N GLU A 46 -4.71 -6.75 5.65
CA GLU A 46 -5.72 -7.74 5.26
C GLU A 46 -5.12 -8.92 4.50
N SER A 47 -4.11 -8.67 3.67
CA SER A 47 -3.43 -9.70 2.88
C SER A 47 -2.25 -10.35 3.61
N PHE A 48 -1.98 -9.99 4.88
CA PHE A 48 -0.80 -10.44 5.60
C PHE A 48 -0.74 -11.97 5.76
N ASP A 49 -1.89 -12.63 5.68
CA ASP A 49 -2.01 -14.09 5.68
C ASP A 49 -1.28 -14.75 4.51
N ALA A 50 -1.10 -14.05 3.39
CA ALA A 50 -0.38 -14.53 2.23
C ALA A 50 1.12 -14.20 2.26
N TYR A 51 1.61 -13.52 3.30
CA TYR A 51 3.02 -13.21 3.44
C TYR A 51 3.80 -14.43 3.96
N ASP A 52 4.89 -14.78 3.27
CA ASP A 52 5.85 -15.80 3.70
C ASP A 52 6.96 -15.15 4.54
N PRO A 53 7.04 -15.39 5.87
CA PRO A 53 8.05 -14.79 6.74
C PRO A 53 9.49 -15.19 6.41
N LYS A 54 9.71 -16.22 5.57
CA LYS A 54 11.04 -16.60 5.09
C LYS A 54 11.56 -15.67 3.99
N ARG A 55 10.72 -14.79 3.47
CA ARG A 55 11.07 -13.80 2.43
C ARG A 55 11.07 -12.39 3.01
N PRO A 56 11.85 -11.45 2.46
CA PRO A 56 11.80 -10.07 2.92
C PRO A 56 10.42 -9.42 2.72
N PHE A 57 9.96 -8.63 3.69
CA PHE A 57 8.66 -7.98 3.65
C PHE A 57 8.57 -6.86 2.59
N VAL A 58 9.64 -6.07 2.41
CA VAL A 58 9.63 -4.89 1.51
C VAL A 58 9.23 -5.25 0.06
N PRO A 59 9.85 -6.24 -0.61
CA PRO A 59 9.43 -6.64 -1.95
C PRO A 59 7.96 -7.08 -2.03
N TRP A 60 7.47 -7.78 -1.00
CA TRP A 60 6.08 -8.25 -0.93
C TRP A 60 5.09 -7.09 -0.81
N VAL A 61 5.31 -6.16 0.14
CA VAL A 61 4.42 -5.00 0.33
C VAL A 61 4.51 -4.02 -0.85
N MET A 62 5.66 -3.94 -1.53
CA MET A 62 5.78 -3.19 -2.79
C MET A 62 4.94 -3.82 -3.92
N GLY A 63 4.71 -5.13 -3.89
CA GLY A 63 3.73 -5.79 -4.76
C GLY A 63 2.30 -5.33 -4.47
N VAL A 64 1.92 -5.32 -3.20
CA VAL A 64 0.61 -4.78 -2.74
C VAL A 64 0.46 -3.32 -3.16
N ALA A 65 1.50 -2.50 -2.95
CA ALA A 65 1.52 -1.09 -3.33
C ALA A 65 1.28 -0.86 -4.82
N ARG A 66 1.92 -1.64 -5.70
CA ARG A 66 1.71 -1.56 -7.15
C ARG A 66 0.27 -1.88 -7.54
N ASN A 67 -0.35 -2.87 -6.89
CA ASN A 67 -1.73 -3.24 -7.16
C ASN A 67 -2.70 -2.11 -6.78
N GLN A 68 -2.51 -1.51 -5.60
CA GLN A 68 -3.34 -0.38 -5.13
C GLN A 68 -3.15 0.87 -5.99
N ILE A 69 -1.91 1.24 -6.35
CA ILE A 69 -1.68 2.33 -7.30
C ILE A 69 -2.39 2.07 -8.64
N GLY A 70 -2.38 0.83 -9.13
CA GLY A 70 -3.12 0.46 -10.33
C GLY A 70 -4.63 0.66 -10.21
N LEU A 71 -5.22 0.40 -9.03
CA LEU A 71 -6.62 0.68 -8.74
C LEU A 71 -6.89 2.19 -8.71
N TYR A 72 -6.10 2.95 -7.94
CA TYR A 72 -6.18 4.40 -7.88
C TYR A 72 -6.14 5.06 -9.27
N LEU A 73 -5.18 4.67 -10.12
CA LEU A 73 -5.07 5.21 -11.49
C LEU A 73 -6.28 4.86 -12.37
N ARG A 74 -6.91 3.70 -12.15
CA ARG A 74 -8.15 3.33 -12.86
C ARG A 74 -9.34 4.15 -12.38
N HIS A 75 -9.49 4.38 -11.08
CA HIS A 75 -10.55 5.23 -10.51
C HIS A 75 -10.41 6.66 -11.00
N ARG A 76 -9.24 7.27 -10.85
CA ARG A 76 -8.97 8.64 -11.30
C ARG A 76 -9.23 8.85 -12.80
N ARG A 77 -8.96 7.84 -13.63
CA ARG A 77 -9.28 7.90 -15.06
C ARG A 77 -10.79 7.89 -15.31
N ARG A 78 -11.56 7.12 -14.56
CA ARG A 78 -13.03 7.06 -14.69
C ARG A 78 -13.68 8.36 -14.22
N ASP A 79 -13.22 8.93 -13.11
CA ASP A 79 -13.78 10.19 -12.58
C ASP A 79 -13.59 11.35 -13.56
N ARG A 80 -12.50 11.34 -14.34
CA ARG A 80 -12.27 12.31 -15.42
C ARG A 80 -13.16 12.13 -16.65
N LEU A 81 -13.86 11.00 -16.79
CA LEU A 81 -14.72 10.70 -17.94
C LEU A 81 -16.20 10.99 -17.66
N VAL A 82 -16.57 11.28 -16.41
CA VAL A 82 -17.92 11.68 -16.03
C VAL A 82 -17.97 13.21 -16.08
N PHE A 83 -18.53 13.76 -17.16
CA PHE A 83 -18.79 15.18 -17.36
C PHE A 83 -20.29 15.46 -17.28
#